data_AF-A0A497J204-F1
#
_entry.id   AF-A0A497J204-F1
#
_cell.length_a   1.000
_cell.length_b   1.000
_cell.length_c   1.000
_cell.angle_alpha   90.00
_cell.angle_beta   90.00
_cell.angle_gamma   90.00
#
_symmetry.space_group_name_H-M   'P 1'
#
loop_
_entity.id
_entity.type
_entity.pdbx_description
1 polymer ?
#
loop_
_entity_poly.entity_id
_entity_poly.type
_entity_poly.pdbx_seq_one_letter_code
_entity_poly.pdbx_strand_id
1 'polypeptide(L)'
;MKRPLLIILMLIFVFTTWVQALPYYYTIEPVEVGNLAPRIKRSSPFVAGDKILTIRMSGTILAAIDANTGEILWETPLGGAAVPDVWADWRRVYVATGERATNQFMAFDLMTGRRAYYNQIPGDSDRSYNSRLLPVGDRILVPIE
;
A
#
# COMPACT_ATOMS: atom_id res chain seq x y z
N MET A 1 48.63 23.02 2.90
CA MET A 1 47.84 23.32 4.11
C MET A 1 46.31 23.19 3.97
N LYS A 2 45.70 22.89 2.80
CA LYS A 2 44.22 22.91 2.64
C LYS A 2 43.48 21.55 2.80
N ARG A 3 44.20 20.42 2.83
CA ARG A 3 43.61 19.07 2.89
C ARG A 3 42.93 18.69 4.22
N PRO A 4 43.44 19.05 5.42
CA PRO A 4 42.81 18.62 6.67
C PRO A 4 41.48 19.34 6.93
N LEU A 5 41.37 20.61 6.51
CA LEU A 5 40.14 21.39 6.67
C LEU A 5 38.96 20.82 5.84
N LEU A 6 39.25 20.34 4.63
CA LEU A 6 38.24 19.75 3.75
C LEU A 6 37.70 18.42 4.30
N ILE A 7 38.58 17.60 4.90
CA ILE A 7 38.19 16.33 5.53
C ILE A 7 37.32 16.59 6.77
N ILE A 8 37.69 17.58 7.60
CA ILE A 8 36.90 17.97 8.77
C ILE A 8 35.51 18.49 8.35
N LEU A 9 35.44 19.32 7.30
CA LEU A 9 34.17 19.81 6.76
C LEU A 9 33.29 18.67 6.20
N MET A 10 33.87 17.71 5.47
CA MET A 10 33.14 16.53 5.02
C MET A 10 32.61 15.68 6.18
N LEU A 11 33.43 15.45 7.20
CA LEU A 11 33.03 14.66 8.37
C LEU A 11 31.90 15.34 9.15
N ILE A 12 31.96 16.67 9.34
CA ILE A 12 30.88 17.44 9.96
C ILE A 12 29.60 17.35 9.12
N PHE A 13 29.70 17.50 7.79
CA PHE A 13 28.55 17.46 6.90
C PHE A 13 27.87 16.07 6.91
N VAL A 14 28.67 15.01 6.81
CA VAL A 14 28.18 13.62 6.91
C VAL A 14 27.54 13.36 8.27
N PHE A 15 28.13 13.86 9.36
CA PHE A 15 27.56 13.71 10.71
C PHE A 15 26.24 14.46 10.86
N THR A 16 26.13 15.68 10.33
CA THR A 16 24.86 16.45 10.37
C THR A 16 23.75 15.81 9.54
N THR A 17 24.08 15.21 8.40
CA THR A 17 23.07 14.49 7.58
C THR A 17 22.58 13.19 8.24
N TRP A 18 23.43 12.52 9.02
CA TRP A 18 23.03 11.32 9.78
C TRP A 18 22.13 11.66 10.99
N VAL A 19 22.32 12.81 11.63
CA VAL A 19 21.51 13.25 12.78
C VAL A 19 20.09 13.69 12.36
N GLN A 20 19.89 14.10 11.11
CA GLN A 20 18.56 14.47 10.60
C GLN A 20 17.68 13.29 10.17
N ALA A 21 18.22 12.07 10.17
CA ALA A 21 17.50 10.84 9.81
C ALA A 21 17.15 9.98 11.05
N LEU A 22 17.02 10.59 12.23
CA LEU A 22 16.48 9.88 13.39
C LEU A 22 15.01 9.55 13.12
N PRO A 23 14.61 8.26 13.12
CA PRO A 23 13.21 7.90 12.96
C PRO A 23 12.40 8.48 14.12
N TYR A 24 11.29 9.15 13.80
CA TYR A 24 10.33 9.57 14.79
C TYR A 24 9.61 8.33 15.33
N TYR A 25 9.90 7.98 16.58
CA TYR A 25 9.18 6.92 17.29
C TYR A 25 7.97 7.53 17.98
N TYR A 26 6.78 7.06 17.64
CA TYR A 26 5.55 7.37 18.35
C TYR A 26 5.22 6.21 19.29
N THR A 27 5.00 6.50 20.57
CA THR A 27 4.38 5.55 21.50
C THR A 27 2.91 5.44 21.14
N ILE A 28 2.50 4.27 20.65
CA ILE A 28 1.08 3.93 20.54
C ILE A 28 0.61 3.58 21.96
N GLU A 29 0.03 4.54 22.67
CA GLU A 29 -0.71 4.20 23.89
C GLU A 29 -1.88 3.29 23.49
N PRO A 30 -2.07 2.14 24.16
CA PRO A 30 -3.16 1.25 23.82
C PRO A 30 -4.48 1.93 24.13
N VAL A 31 -5.23 2.29 23.09
CA VAL A 31 -6.63 2.71 23.23
C VAL A 31 -7.45 1.45 23.48
N GLU A 32 -8.19 1.39 24.60
CA GLU A 32 -9.20 0.35 24.82
C GLU A 32 -10.31 0.49 23.79
N VAL A 33 -10.15 -0.18 22.66
CA VAL A 33 -11.22 -0.36 21.68
C VAL A 33 -12.01 -1.58 22.14
N GLY A 34 -13.17 -1.36 22.75
CA GLY A 34 -14.08 -2.42 23.22
C GLY A 34 -14.38 -3.45 22.13
N ASN A 35 -14.92 -4.62 22.51
CA ASN A 35 -15.04 -5.81 21.65
C ASN A 35 -15.59 -5.51 20.22
N LEU A 36 -14.70 -5.44 19.23
CA LEU A 36 -14.99 -5.04 17.84
C LEU A 36 -15.46 -6.19 16.94
N ALA A 37 -16.12 -7.22 17.47
CA ALA A 37 -16.62 -8.29 16.60
C ALA A 37 -17.97 -7.91 15.95
N PRO A 38 -17.95 -7.34 14.73
CA PRO A 38 -18.78 -7.90 13.67
C PRO A 38 -18.03 -7.95 12.33
N ARG A 39 -17.97 -9.12 11.68
CA ARG A 39 -17.44 -9.39 10.31
C ARG A 39 -16.58 -8.27 9.72
N ILE A 40 -15.44 -7.97 10.35
CA ILE A 40 -14.52 -6.96 9.83
C ILE A 40 -13.92 -7.55 8.57
N LYS A 41 -14.42 -7.15 7.38
CA LYS A 41 -13.60 -7.24 6.18
C LYS A 41 -12.43 -6.31 6.43
N ARG A 42 -11.29 -6.91 6.80
CA ARG A 42 -10.05 -6.20 7.05
C ARG A 42 -9.73 -5.44 5.77
N SER A 43 -9.34 -4.18 5.84
CA SER A 43 -8.62 -3.54 4.75
C SER A 43 -7.21 -3.25 5.28
N SER A 44 -6.21 -3.39 4.42
CA SER A 44 -4.84 -2.96 4.72
C SER A 44 -4.59 -1.68 3.93
N PRO A 45 -4.92 -0.50 4.47
CA PRO A 45 -4.67 0.74 3.77
C PRO A 45 -3.16 0.93 3.54
N PHE A 46 -2.80 1.52 2.41
CA PHE A 46 -1.42 1.76 1.98
C PHE A 46 -1.19 3.25 1.74
N VAL A 47 -0.13 3.83 2.30
CA VAL A 47 0.21 5.24 2.07
C VAL A 47 1.19 5.34 0.91
N ALA A 48 0.83 6.08 -0.13
CA ALA A 48 1.67 6.37 -1.29
C ALA A 48 1.71 7.89 -1.53
N GLY A 49 2.82 8.53 -1.14
CA GLY A 49 2.94 9.98 -1.21
C GLY A 49 1.91 10.68 -0.32
N ASP A 50 1.06 11.50 -0.92
CA ASP A 50 -0.03 12.24 -0.28
C ASP A 50 -1.36 11.47 -0.23
N LYS A 51 -1.38 10.19 -0.63
CA LYS A 51 -2.61 9.39 -0.74
C LYS A 51 -2.62 8.22 0.23
N ILE A 52 -3.76 8.02 0.86
CA ILE A 52 -4.14 6.76 1.51
C ILE A 52 -4.94 5.94 0.48
N LEU A 53 -4.41 4.80 0.10
CA LEU A 53 -5.05 3.82 -0.77
C LEU A 53 -5.77 2.80 0.10
N THR A 54 -7.04 2.52 -0.18
CA THR A 54 -7.83 1.59 0.64
C THR A 54 -8.91 0.88 -0.16
N ILE A 55 -9.32 -0.27 0.34
CA ILE A 55 -10.44 -1.05 -0.20
C ILE A 55 -11.69 -0.78 0.64
N ARG A 56 -12.77 -0.39 -0.04
CA ARG A 56 -14.05 0.02 0.55
C ARG A 56 -15.19 -0.82 0.02
N MET A 57 -16.40 -0.55 0.54
CA MET A 57 -17.66 -1.14 0.07
C MET A 57 -17.57 -2.67 -0.06
N SER A 58 -17.20 -3.31 1.05
CA SER A 58 -17.10 -4.77 1.15
C SER A 58 -16.14 -5.43 0.15
N GLY A 59 -15.08 -4.72 -0.26
CA GLY A 59 -14.06 -5.27 -1.17
C GLY A 59 -14.21 -4.84 -2.62
N THR A 60 -15.25 -4.09 -2.98
CA THR A 60 -15.61 -3.87 -4.40
C THR A 60 -15.05 -2.58 -4.99
N ILE A 61 -14.59 -1.66 -4.13
CA ILE A 61 -14.10 -0.33 -4.54
C ILE A 61 -12.67 -0.14 -4.03
N LEU A 62 -11.75 0.18 -4.93
CA LEU A 62 -10.46 0.78 -4.59
C LEU A 62 -10.63 2.30 -4.54
N ALA A 63 -10.13 2.94 -3.50
CA ALA A 63 -10.18 4.39 -3.34
C ALA A 63 -8.81 4.95 -3.00
N ALA A 64 -8.53 6.15 -3.52
CA ALA A 64 -7.49 7.03 -2.98
C ALA A 64 -8.12 8.18 -2.22
N ILE A 65 -7.58 8.43 -1.04
CA ILE A 65 -8.01 9.47 -0.12
C ILE A 65 -6.81 10.40 0.10
N ASP A 66 -7.03 11.71 0.10
CA ASP A 66 -6.01 12.68 0.48
C ASP A 66 -5.64 12.46 1.96
N ALA A 67 -4.35 12.24 2.23
CA ALA A 67 -3.87 11.90 3.56
C ALA A 67 -3.99 13.06 4.56
N ASN A 68 -4.08 14.31 4.09
CA ASN A 68 -4.17 15.50 4.93
C ASN A 68 -5.62 15.89 5.21
N THR A 69 -6.50 15.80 4.22
CA THR A 69 -7.90 16.25 4.34
C THR A 69 -8.88 15.12 4.60
N GLY A 70 -8.53 13.87 4.24
CA GLY A 70 -9.45 12.74 4.28
C GLY A 70 -10.46 12.73 3.13
N GLU A 71 -10.33 13.62 2.14
CA GLU A 71 -11.21 13.68 0.99
C GLU A 71 -10.91 12.57 -0.02
N ILE A 72 -11.95 12.05 -0.67
CA ILE A 72 -11.79 11.05 -1.74
C ILE A 72 -11.29 11.76 -2.99
N LEU A 73 -10.11 11.35 -3.47
CA LEU A 73 -9.52 11.85 -4.71
C LEU A 73 -10.06 11.11 -5.92
N TRP A 74 -10.18 9.78 -5.81
CA TRP A 74 -10.77 8.92 -6.84
C TRP A 74 -11.27 7.60 -6.24
N GLU A 75 -12.22 6.98 -6.95
CA GLU A 75 -12.70 5.62 -6.68
C GLU A 75 -12.75 4.82 -7.98
N THR A 76 -12.51 3.52 -7.88
CA THR A 76 -12.56 2.63 -9.04
C THR A 76 -13.20 1.29 -8.66
N PRO A 77 -14.26 0.88 -9.38
CA PRO A 77 -14.82 -0.45 -9.23
C PRO A 77 -13.83 -1.54 -9.64
N LEU A 78 -13.67 -2.53 -8.78
CA LEU A 78 -12.78 -3.67 -9.00
C LEU A 78 -13.45 -4.77 -9.83
N GLY A 79 -14.79 -4.83 -9.86
CA GLY A 79 -15.52 -5.88 -10.59
C GLY A 79 -15.52 -7.25 -9.90
N GLY A 80 -15.05 -7.31 -8.65
CA GLY A 80 -15.07 -8.47 -7.76
C GLY A 80 -14.60 -8.06 -6.36
N ALA A 81 -14.70 -8.95 -5.37
CA ALA A 81 -14.17 -8.66 -4.04
C ALA A 81 -12.62 -8.72 -4.05
N ALA A 82 -11.99 -7.57 -3.82
CA ALA A 82 -10.57 -7.50 -3.50
C ALA A 82 -10.24 -8.26 -2.22
N VAL A 83 -9.05 -8.85 -2.25
CA VAL A 83 -8.37 -9.32 -1.05
C VAL A 83 -7.97 -8.10 -0.22
N PRO A 84 -7.79 -8.23 1.10
CA PRO A 84 -7.60 -7.09 1.99
C PRO A 84 -6.18 -6.50 1.92
N ASP A 85 -5.62 -6.33 0.73
CA ASP A 85 -4.27 -5.82 0.53
C ASP A 85 -4.14 -4.96 -0.74
N VAL A 86 -3.37 -3.87 -0.61
CA VAL A 86 -3.05 -2.93 -1.67
C VAL A 86 -1.56 -2.64 -1.58
N TRP A 87 -0.88 -2.65 -2.72
CA TRP A 87 0.49 -2.17 -2.83
C TRP A 87 0.58 -1.09 -3.89
N ALA A 88 1.52 -0.16 -3.77
CA ALA A 88 1.75 0.85 -4.80
C ALA A 88 3.23 1.18 -4.97
N ASP A 89 3.60 1.47 -6.22
CA ASP A 89 4.83 2.18 -6.57
C ASP A 89 4.52 3.66 -6.87
N TRP A 90 5.51 4.41 -7.37
CA TRP A 90 5.36 5.85 -7.69
C TRP A 90 4.37 6.14 -8.84
N ARG A 91 3.96 5.13 -9.61
CA ARG A 91 3.10 5.25 -10.79
C ARG A 91 1.81 4.47 -10.67
N ARG A 92 1.80 3.35 -9.96
CA ARG A 92 0.75 2.35 -10.02
C ARG A 92 0.33 1.83 -8.65
N VAL A 93 -0.95 1.52 -8.55
CA VAL A 93 -1.56 0.77 -7.46
C VAL A 93 -1.87 -0.63 -7.95
N TYR A 94 -1.55 -1.63 -7.15
CA TYR A 94 -1.71 -3.03 -7.45
C TYR A 94 -2.66 -3.67 -6.45
N VAL A 95 -3.61 -4.43 -6.97
CA VAL A 95 -4.66 -5.09 -6.21
C VAL A 95 -4.87 -6.49 -6.78
N ALA A 96 -5.09 -7.46 -5.91
CA ALA A 96 -5.60 -8.76 -6.31
C ALA A 96 -7.08 -8.91 -5.88
N THR A 97 -7.86 -9.63 -6.67
CA THR A 97 -9.20 -10.07 -6.29
C THR A 97 -9.22 -11.57 -6.05
N GLY A 98 -10.05 -11.98 -5.10
CA GLY A 98 -10.15 -13.37 -4.64
C GLY A 98 -11.62 -13.78 -4.53
N GLU A 99 -12.27 -14.00 -5.67
CA GLU A 99 -13.66 -14.44 -5.74
C GLU A 99 -13.88 -15.27 -7.03
N ARG A 100 -14.06 -16.59 -6.86
CA ARG A 100 -14.36 -17.59 -7.91
C ARG A 100 -13.48 -17.49 -9.17
N ALA A 101 -14.02 -17.82 -10.34
CA ALA A 101 -13.38 -17.82 -11.67
C ALA A 101 -12.91 -16.43 -12.17
N THR A 102 -12.94 -15.41 -11.32
CA THR A 102 -12.59 -14.02 -11.66
C THR A 102 -11.42 -13.48 -10.85
N ASN A 103 -10.57 -14.36 -10.32
CA ASN A 103 -9.33 -13.95 -9.67
C ASN A 103 -8.47 -13.17 -10.64
N GLN A 104 -8.18 -11.93 -10.28
CA GLN A 104 -7.48 -10.99 -11.14
C GLN A 104 -6.40 -10.26 -10.38
N PHE A 105 -5.25 -10.10 -11.02
CA PHE A 105 -4.23 -9.14 -10.63
C PHE A 105 -4.42 -7.90 -11.47
N MET A 106 -4.64 -6.76 -10.83
CA MET A 106 -4.94 -5.50 -11.49
C MET A 106 -3.91 -4.44 -11.13
N ALA A 107 -3.64 -3.56 -12.10
CA ALA A 107 -2.87 -2.35 -11.86
C ALA A 107 -3.69 -1.12 -12.28
N PHE A 108 -3.64 -0.08 -11.46
CA PHE A 108 -4.30 1.20 -11.65
C PHE A 108 -3.28 2.31 -11.66
N ASP A 109 -3.52 3.35 -12.44
CA ASP A 109 -2.74 4.58 -12.39
C ASP A 109 -2.94 5.27 -11.03
N LEU A 110 -1.85 5.56 -10.31
CA LEU A 110 -1.90 6.10 -8.95
C LEU A 110 -2.59 7.47 -8.88
N MET A 111 -2.45 8.28 -9.92
CA MET A 111 -2.96 9.65 -9.93
C MET A 111 -4.45 9.71 -10.25
N THR A 112 -4.91 8.84 -11.14
CA THR A 112 -6.27 8.92 -11.72
C THR A 112 -7.20 7.78 -11.31
N GLY A 113 -6.67 6.71 -10.71
CA GLY A 113 -7.42 5.48 -10.43
C GLY A 113 -7.74 4.66 -11.69
N ARG A 114 -7.39 5.12 -12.90
CA ARG A 114 -7.73 4.40 -14.13
C ARG A 114 -7.01 3.07 -14.20
N ARG A 115 -7.73 1.99 -14.47
CA ARG A 115 -7.15 0.65 -14.64
C ARG A 115 -6.20 0.64 -15.84
N ALA A 116 -4.93 0.40 -15.58
CA ALA A 116 -3.88 0.31 -16.59
C ALA A 116 -3.87 -1.06 -17.26
N TYR A 117 -3.98 -2.14 -16.47
CA TYR A 117 -4.11 -3.51 -16.98
C TYR A 117 -4.71 -4.44 -15.92
N TYR A 118 -5.10 -5.64 -16.36
CA TYR A 118 -5.43 -6.76 -15.49
C TYR A 118 -4.98 -8.08 -16.12
N ASN A 119 -4.71 -9.08 -15.29
CA ASN A 119 -4.44 -10.46 -15.69
C ASN A 119 -5.30 -11.40 -14.85
N GLN A 120 -5.78 -12.50 -15.43
CA GLN A 120 -6.37 -13.58 -14.65
C GLN A 120 -5.26 -14.31 -13.86
N ILE A 121 -5.58 -14.69 -12.64
CA ILE A 121 -4.71 -15.48 -11.77
C ILE A 121 -5.35 -16.87 -11.60
N PRO A 122 -4.57 -17.97 -11.61
CA PRO A 122 -5.09 -19.29 -11.28
C PRO A 122 -5.82 -19.28 -9.93
N GLY A 123 -6.92 -20.02 -9.84
CA GLY A 123 -7.61 -20.22 -8.57
C GLY A 123 -8.57 -21.40 -8.63
N ASP A 124 -8.30 -22.40 -7.80
CA ASP A 124 -9.13 -23.61 -7.65
C ASP A 124 -9.92 -23.64 -6.34
N SER A 125 -9.76 -22.65 -5.45
CA SER A 125 -10.37 -22.66 -4.12
C SER A 125 -11.53 -21.66 -3.97
N ASP A 126 -12.56 -22.08 -3.24
CA ASP A 126 -13.69 -21.24 -2.78
C ASP A 126 -13.26 -20.21 -1.69
N ARG A 127 -11.97 -20.13 -1.36
CA ARG A 127 -11.46 -19.29 -0.28
C ARG A 127 -10.90 -17.99 -0.84
N SER A 128 -11.41 -16.89 -0.32
CA SER A 128 -10.88 -15.54 -0.60
C SER A 128 -9.44 -15.46 -0.09
N TYR A 129 -8.48 -15.18 -0.97
CA TYR A 129 -7.08 -15.09 -0.57
C TYR A 129 -6.90 -14.00 0.50
N ASN A 130 -6.17 -14.31 1.56
CA ASN A 130 -5.78 -13.34 2.59
C ASN A 130 -4.30 -12.97 2.49
N SER A 131 -3.72 -13.17 1.31
CA SER A 131 -2.28 -13.08 1.12
C SER A 131 -1.87 -11.72 0.58
N ARG A 132 -0.82 -11.15 1.17
CA ARG A 132 -0.30 -9.85 0.77
C ARG A 132 0.41 -9.90 -0.57
N LEU A 133 0.25 -8.85 -1.37
CA LEU A 133 1.11 -8.56 -2.50
C LEU A 133 2.51 -8.22 -1.98
N LEU A 134 3.53 -8.94 -2.43
CA LEU A 134 4.90 -8.75 -1.97
C LEU A 134 5.78 -8.28 -3.13
N PRO A 135 6.19 -6.99 -3.16
CA PRO A 135 7.17 -6.53 -4.14
C PRO A 135 8.53 -7.19 -3.87
N VAL A 136 9.15 -7.74 -4.91
CA VAL A 136 10.48 -8.36 -4.89
C VAL A 136 11.26 -7.87 -6.10
N GLY A 137 12.09 -6.84 -5.89
CA GLY A 137 12.81 -6.19 -6.99
C GLY A 137 11.85 -5.53 -7.99
N ASP A 138 11.93 -5.94 -9.25
CA ASP A 138 11.06 -5.51 -10.35
C ASP A 138 9.78 -6.37 -10.50
N ARG A 139 9.54 -7.28 -9.56
CA ARG A 139 8.43 -8.23 -9.59
C ARG A 139 7.49 -8.02 -8.41
N ILE A 140 6.27 -8.54 -8.54
CA ILE A 140 5.31 -8.64 -7.44
C ILE A 140 4.96 -10.12 -7.30
N LEU A 141 5.25 -10.70 -6.14
CA LEU A 141 4.73 -12.00 -5.77
C LEU A 141 3.27 -11.83 -5.38
N VAL A 142 2.41 -12.53 -6.12
CA VAL A 142 0.99 -12.64 -5.82
C VAL A 142 0.78 -14.05 -5.28
N PRO A 143 0.61 -14.24 -3.97
CA PRO A 143 0.49 -15.58 -3.42
C PRO A 143 -0.87 -16.17 -3.86
N ILE A 144 -0.79 -17.34 -4.47
CA ILE A 144 -1.93 -18.16 -4.89
C ILE A 144 -2.00 -19.39 -3.99
N GLU A 145 -3.21 -19.84 -3.63
CA GLU A 145 -3.42 -21.18 -3.06
C GLU A 145 -3.32 -22.24 -4.16
#